data_AF-A0A2N7KJP9-F1
#
_entry.id   AF-A0A2N7KJP9-F1
#
_cell.length_a   1.000
_cell.length_b   1.000
_cell.length_c   1.000
_cell.angle_alpha   90.00
_cell.angle_beta   90.00
_cell.angle_gamma   90.00
#
_symmetry.space_group_name_H-M   'P 1'
#
loop_
_entity.id
_entity.type
_entity.pdbx_description
1 polymer ?
#
loop_
_entity_poly.entity_id
_entity_poly.type
_entity_poly.pdbx_seq_one_letter_code
_entity_poly.pdbx_strand_id
1 'polypeptide(L)'
;MRVQTLSSYRLKSKAVSINKTFIADNGVAFSIFVSKGTGSVSQYYIIESKWENAPSPKVIPLAHLQVSKISGNIKFAAFQPENWNLKTDSFEFVRALSRFIPEISKSHNISVAH
;
A
#
# COMPACT_ATOMS: atom_id res chain seq x y z
N MET A 1 7.66 12.10 13.25
CA MET A 1 7.78 11.43 11.92
C MET A 1 7.18 12.32 10.85
N ARG A 2 7.80 12.42 9.67
CA ARG A 2 7.24 13.19 8.55
C ARG A 2 6.21 12.31 7.82
N VAL A 3 4.95 12.74 7.76
CA VAL A 3 3.89 12.08 6.97
C VAL A 3 4.34 12.02 5.52
N GLN A 4 4.47 10.81 4.97
CA GLN A 4 4.73 10.65 3.54
C GLN A 4 3.42 10.72 2.79
N THR A 5 3.42 11.43 1.67
CA THR A 5 2.24 11.62 0.83
C THR A 5 2.57 11.26 -0.61
N LEU A 6 1.56 10.82 -1.34
CA LEU A 6 1.63 10.49 -2.76
C LEU A 6 0.92 11.57 -3.57
N SER A 7 1.38 11.82 -4.79
CA SER A 7 0.65 12.69 -5.73
C SER A 7 -0.59 11.96 -6.26
N SER A 8 -1.78 12.54 -6.10
CA SER A 8 -3.03 11.97 -6.62
C SER A 8 -2.97 11.81 -8.15
N TYR A 9 -2.44 12.80 -8.86
CA TYR A 9 -2.19 12.73 -10.31
C TYR A 9 -1.31 11.54 -10.69
N ARG A 10 -0.18 11.34 -10.00
CA ARG A 10 0.72 10.21 -10.31
C ARG A 10 0.06 8.87 -10.02
N LEU A 11 -0.75 8.75 -8.97
CA LEU A 11 -1.51 7.54 -8.67
C LEU A 11 -2.52 7.23 -9.79
N LYS A 12 -3.35 8.20 -10.19
CA LYS A 12 -4.33 8.03 -11.29
C LYS A 12 -3.67 7.65 -12.61
N SER A 13 -2.52 8.27 -12.93
CA SER A 13 -1.80 8.02 -14.18
C SER A 13 -1.06 6.68 -14.17
N LYS A 14 -0.31 6.39 -13.11
CA LYS A 14 0.70 5.32 -13.08
C LYS A 14 0.31 4.09 -12.28
N ALA A 15 -0.83 4.05 -11.62
CA ALA A 15 -1.28 2.87 -10.89
C ALA A 15 -2.62 2.36 -11.41
N VAL A 16 -2.91 1.08 -11.18
CA VAL A 16 -4.18 0.40 -11.48
C VAL A 16 -4.72 -0.18 -10.20
N SER A 17 -6.02 0.01 -9.96
CA SER A 17 -6.70 -0.71 -8.88
C SER A 17 -6.69 -2.20 -9.18
N ILE A 18 -6.30 -3.03 -8.21
CA ILE A 18 -6.41 -4.49 -8.36
C ILE A 18 -7.83 -4.99 -8.04
N ASN A 19 -8.81 -4.09 -7.92
CA ASN A 19 -10.18 -4.38 -7.48
C ASN A 19 -10.23 -5.14 -6.15
N LYS A 20 -9.22 -4.94 -5.30
CA LYS A 20 -9.18 -5.46 -3.94
C LYS A 20 -9.36 -4.29 -2.99
N THR A 21 -10.39 -4.43 -2.16
CA THR A 21 -10.70 -3.50 -1.07
C THR A 21 -10.83 -4.31 0.21
N PHE A 22 -10.38 -3.75 1.34
CA PHE A 22 -10.63 -4.32 2.65
C PHE A 22 -11.10 -3.23 3.60
N ILE A 23 -11.88 -3.63 4.60
CA ILE A 23 -12.36 -2.75 5.67
C ILE A 23 -11.48 -3.00 6.88
N ALA A 24 -10.84 -1.96 7.39
CA ALA A 24 -10.06 -2.05 8.62
C ALA A 24 -10.99 -1.97 9.85
N ASP A 25 -10.46 -2.32 11.03
CA ASP A 25 -11.25 -2.42 12.27
C ASP A 25 -11.92 -1.11 12.70
N ASN A 26 -11.39 0.03 12.25
CA ASN A 26 -11.97 1.36 12.45
C ASN A 26 -13.12 1.70 11.48
N GLY A 27 -13.52 0.77 10.61
CA GLY A 27 -14.56 0.93 9.59
C GLY A 27 -14.10 1.62 8.30
N VAL A 28 -12.83 2.03 8.18
CA VAL A 28 -12.32 2.69 6.97
C VAL A 28 -12.01 1.65 5.89
N ALA A 29 -12.52 1.87 4.68
CA ALA A 29 -12.27 1.02 3.53
C ALA A 29 -11.01 1.45 2.77
N PHE A 30 -10.07 0.54 2.57
CA PHE A 30 -8.84 0.76 1.82
C PHE A 30 -8.82 -0.02 0.51
N SER A 31 -8.44 0.67 -0.56
CA SER A 31 -8.25 0.11 -1.90
C SER A 31 -6.77 -0.12 -2.18
N ILE A 32 -6.47 -1.18 -2.90
CA ILE A 32 -5.10 -1.54 -3.29
C ILE A 32 -4.87 -1.17 -4.75
N PHE A 33 -3.82 -0.40 -5.00
CA PHE A 33 -3.36 -0.04 -6.33
C PHE A 33 -1.96 -0.60 -6.58
N VAL A 34 -1.67 -1.01 -7.81
CA VAL A 34 -0.34 -1.48 -8.24
C VAL A 34 0.20 -0.59 -9.36
N SER A 35 1.49 -0.28 -9.36
CA SER A 35 2.11 0.50 -10.43
C SER A 35 2.07 -0.21 -11.79
N LYS A 36 1.67 0.52 -12.83
CA LYS A 36 1.86 0.17 -14.25
C LYS A 36 3.35 0.27 -14.58
N GLY A 37 4.07 -0.84 -14.44
CA GLY A 37 5.51 -0.86 -14.72
C GLY A 37 6.07 -2.26 -14.95
N THR A 38 6.95 -2.37 -15.93
CA THR A 38 7.67 -3.60 -16.30
C THR A 38 8.96 -3.82 -15.50
N GLY A 39 9.29 -2.91 -14.58
CA GLY A 39 10.48 -3.03 -13.74
C GLY A 39 10.48 -4.27 -12.84
N SER A 40 11.65 -4.58 -12.27
CA SER A 40 11.89 -5.71 -11.35
C SER A 40 11.16 -5.61 -10.01
N VAL A 41 10.48 -4.48 -9.74
CA VAL A 41 9.79 -4.19 -8.49
C VAL A 41 8.36 -3.72 -8.80
N SER A 42 7.37 -4.37 -8.19
CA SER A 42 5.98 -3.92 -8.15
C SER A 42 5.80 -2.93 -7.00
N GLN A 43 5.24 -1.75 -7.26
CA GLN A 43 4.85 -0.81 -6.21
C GLN A 43 3.38 -1.01 -5.87
N TYR A 44 3.06 -1.26 -4.61
CA TYR A 44 1.70 -1.37 -4.12
C TYR A 44 1.36 -0.18 -3.23
N TYR A 45 0.24 0.47 -3.50
CA TYR A 45 -0.27 1.62 -2.75
C TYR A 45 -1.59 1.22 -2.10
N ILE A 46 -1.64 1.30 -0.78
CA ILE A 46 -2.83 1.03 0.01
C ILE A 46 -3.34 2.37 0.51
N ILE A 47 -4.46 2.80 -0.06
CA ILE A 47 -5.01 4.14 0.13
C ILE A 47 -6.51 4.04 0.43
N GLU A 48 -7.04 5.01 1.16
CA GLU A 48 -8.48 5.03 1.48
C GLU A 48 -9.30 5.05 0.18
N SER A 49 -10.33 4.21 0.09
CA SER A 49 -11.07 3.99 -1.17
C SER A 49 -11.78 5.24 -1.70
N LYS A 50 -12.12 6.19 -0.82
CA LYS A 50 -12.78 7.44 -1.20
C LYS A 50 -11.81 8.54 -1.68
N TRP A 51 -10.51 8.23 -1.79
CA TRP A 51 -9.48 9.22 -2.14
C TRP A 51 -9.71 9.91 -3.49
N GLU A 52 -10.36 9.26 -4.46
CA GLU A 52 -10.57 9.83 -5.80
C GLU A 52 -11.49 11.04 -5.79
N ASN A 53 -12.39 11.08 -4.80
CA ASN A 53 -13.35 12.16 -4.57
C ASN A 53 -12.76 13.27 -3.68
N ALA A 54 -11.54 13.08 -3.15
CA ALA A 54 -10.90 14.10 -2.34
C ALA A 54 -10.36 15.22 -3.25
N PRO A 55 -10.63 16.51 -2.96
CA PRO A 55 -10.11 17.63 -3.73
C PRO A 55 -8.58 17.83 -3.57
N SER A 56 -7.92 16.99 -2.78
CA SER A 56 -6.50 17.14 -2.44
C SER A 56 -5.58 16.67 -3.56
N PRO A 57 -4.53 17.44 -3.90
CA PRO A 57 -3.47 16.99 -4.81
C PRO A 57 -2.58 15.89 -4.20
N LYS A 58 -2.72 15.65 -2.89
CA LYS A 58 -1.93 14.70 -2.11
C LYS A 58 -2.82 13.64 -1.46
N VAL A 59 -2.37 12.40 -1.54
CA VAL A 59 -3.00 11.24 -0.90
C VAL A 59 -2.09 10.76 0.22
N ILE A 60 -2.62 10.59 1.43
CA ILE A 60 -1.89 9.95 2.52
C ILE A 60 -2.14 8.45 2.37
N PRO A 61 -1.14 7.61 2.08
CA PRO A 61 -1.33 6.18 2.06
C PRO A 61 -1.40 5.63 3.49
N LEU A 62 -2.17 4.55 3.68
CA LEU A 62 -1.98 3.67 4.82
C LEU A 62 -0.60 2.99 4.71
N ALA A 63 -0.29 2.47 3.52
CA ALA A 63 1.00 1.87 3.23
C ALA A 63 1.40 2.02 1.77
N HIS A 64 2.71 2.06 1.53
CA HIS A 64 3.33 1.97 0.22
C HIS A 64 4.41 0.91 0.28
N LEU A 65 4.18 -0.20 -0.43
CA LEU A 65 5.08 -1.35 -0.49
C LEU A 65 5.82 -1.39 -1.81
N GLN A 66 7.04 -1.87 -1.75
CA GLN A 66 7.86 -2.24 -2.90
C GLN A 66 8.12 -3.73 -2.79
N VAL A 67 7.61 -4.50 -3.75
CA VAL A 67 7.72 -5.95 -3.78
C VAL A 67 8.62 -6.35 -4.95
N SER A 68 9.72 -7.01 -4.65
CA SER A 68 10.60 -7.57 -5.68
C SER A 68 9.87 -8.68 -6.43
N LYS A 69 9.77 -8.59 -7.75
CA LYS A 69 9.14 -9.63 -8.57
C LYS A 69 9.96 -10.93 -8.61
N ILE A 70 11.27 -10.83 -8.37
CA ILE A 70 12.20 -11.96 -8.44
C ILE A 70 12.26 -12.69 -7.09
N SER A 71 12.49 -11.95 -6.00
CA SER A 71 12.71 -12.54 -4.67
C SER A 71 11.48 -12.51 -3.77
N GLY A 72 10.43 -11.79 -4.15
CA GLY A 72 9.28 -11.53 -3.28
C GLY A 72 9.55 -10.53 -2.16
N ASN A 73 10.81 -10.17 -1.89
CA ASN A 73 11.18 -9.29 -0.77
C ASN A 73 10.35 -8.02 -0.72
N ILE A 74 9.87 -7.68 0.48
CA ILE A 74 8.97 -6.56 0.72
C ILE A 74 9.73 -5.47 1.44
N LYS A 75 9.71 -4.27 0.86
CA LYS A 75 10.20 -3.05 1.49
C LYS A 75 9.06 -2.07 1.67
N PHE A 76 8.91 -1.55 2.87
CA PHE A 76 8.00 -0.44 3.13
C PHE A 76 8.67 0.88 2.72
N ALA A 77 8.09 1.56 1.73
CA ALA A 77 8.40 2.96 1.47
C ALA A 77 7.65 3.87 2.44
N ALA A 78 6.40 3.51 2.79
CA ALA A 78 5.63 4.13 3.85
C ALA A 78 4.78 3.09 4.58
N PHE A 79 4.64 3.25 5.90
CA PHE A 79 3.67 2.55 6.73
C PHE A 79 3.21 3.55 7.80
N GLN A 80 1.94 3.93 7.76
CA GLN A 80 1.41 5.02 8.60
C GLN A 80 0.02 4.68 9.18
N PRO A 81 -0.12 3.53 9.89
CA PRO A 81 -1.39 3.13 10.46
C PRO A 81 -1.94 4.13 11.49
N GLU A 82 -1.07 4.88 12.16
CA GLU A 82 -1.44 5.86 13.19
C GLU A 82 -2.24 7.03 12.61
N ASN A 83 -1.97 7.42 11.35
CA ASN A 83 -2.74 8.47 10.66
C ASN A 83 -4.19 8.07 10.40
N TRP A 84 -4.50 6.78 10.55
CA TRP A 84 -5.83 6.21 10.39
C TRP A 84 -6.40 5.70 11.72
N ASN A 85 -5.78 6.00 12.87
CA ASN A 85 -6.13 5.43 14.18
C ASN A 85 -6.13 3.88 14.19
N LEU A 86 -5.28 3.25 13.37
CA LEU A 86 -5.12 1.80 13.34
C LEU A 86 -3.97 1.38 14.24
N LYS A 87 -4.20 0.31 15.02
CA LYS A 87 -3.18 -0.36 15.82
C LYS A 87 -2.83 -1.67 15.14
N THR A 88 -1.97 -1.62 14.14
CA THR A 88 -1.48 -2.80 13.42
C THR A 88 0.00 -2.66 13.16
N ASP A 89 0.76 -3.74 13.32
CA ASP A 89 2.16 -3.77 12.96
C ASP A 89 2.38 -4.19 11.50
N SER A 90 3.60 -3.97 11.00
CA SER A 90 3.94 -4.24 9.60
C SER A 90 3.83 -5.73 9.21
N PHE A 91 4.04 -6.65 10.14
CA PHE A 91 4.01 -8.10 9.88
C PHE A 91 2.56 -8.58 9.75
N GLU A 92 1.71 -8.20 10.70
CA GLU A 92 0.27 -8.48 10.65
C GLU A 92 -0.36 -7.90 9.38
N PHE A 93 0.00 -6.66 9.05
CA PHE A 93 -0.49 -5.98 7.85
C PHE A 93 -0.08 -6.71 6.56
N VAL A 94 1.18 -7.10 6.41
CA VAL A 94 1.66 -7.86 5.25
C VAL A 94 0.96 -9.22 5.17
N ARG A 95 0.78 -9.90 6.30
CA ARG A 95 0.07 -11.18 6.37
C ARG A 95 -1.37 -11.04 5.88
N ALA A 96 -2.08 -9.99 6.29
CA ALA A 96 -3.41 -9.68 5.79
C ALA A 96 -3.39 -9.40 4.27
N LEU A 97 -2.44 -8.59 3.80
CA LEU A 97 -2.30 -8.24 2.38
C LEU A 97 -1.94 -9.43 1.48
N SER A 98 -1.26 -10.45 1.99
CA SER A 98 -0.91 -11.67 1.23
C SER A 98 -2.14 -12.39 0.67
N ARG A 99 -3.31 -12.23 1.29
CA ARG A 99 -4.59 -12.76 0.81
C ARG A 99 -5.11 -12.04 -0.43
N PHE A 100 -4.68 -10.79 -0.63
CA PHE A 100 -5.12 -9.94 -1.73
C PHE A 100 -4.08 -9.82 -2.84
N ILE A 101 -2.80 -9.96 -2.49
CA ILE A 101 -1.65 -9.79 -3.38
C ILE A 101 -0.83 -11.10 -3.38
N PRO A 102 -1.01 -12.00 -4.36
CA PRO A 102 -0.33 -13.29 -4.40
C PRO A 102 1.21 -13.20 -4.50
N GLU A 103 1.75 -12.07 -4.95
CA GLU A 103 3.20 -11.86 -5.02
C GLU A 103 3.83 -11.71 -3.62
N ILE A 104 3.04 -11.26 -2.65
CA ILE A 104 3.46 -11.11 -1.25
C ILE A 104 3.58 -12.48 -0.57
N SER A 105 2.71 -13.45 -0.88
CA SER A 105 2.73 -14.77 -0.23
C SER A 105 3.95 -15.63 -0.61
N LYS A 106 4.69 -15.25 -1.66
CA LYS A 106 5.97 -15.89 -2.03
C LYS A 106 7.16 -15.36 -1.23
N SER A 107 6.97 -14.27 -0.49
CA SER A 107 8.03 -13.58 0.23
C SER A 107 8.28 -14.17 1.62
N HIS A 108 9.53 -14.45 1.93
CA HIS A 108 9.96 -14.93 3.25
C HIS A 108 10.61 -13.83 4.10
N ASN A 109 10.83 -12.62 3.55
CA ASN A 109 11.58 -11.55 4.22
C ASN A 109 10.87 -10.20 4.11
N ILE A 110 10.50 -9.64 5.27
CA ILE A 110 9.94 -8.29 5.42
C ILE A 110 11.04 -7.37 5.94
N SER A 111 11.37 -6.31 5.21
CA SER A 111 12.30 -5.28 5.67
C SER A 111 11.56 -3.95 5.81
N VAL A 112 11.49 -3.44 7.04
CA VAL A 112 10.91 -2.14 7.37
C VAL A 112 12.05 -1.12 7.41
N ALA A 113 11.97 -0.05 6.62
CA ALA A 113 12.89 1.07 6.75
C ALA A 113 12.41 1.96 7.91
N HIS A 114 13.20 2.03 8.99
CA HIS A 114 12.99 2.92 10.13
C HIS A 114 13.45 4.35 9.80
#